data_AF-A0A933VMM7-F1
#
_entry.id   AF-A0A933VMM7-F1
#
_cell.length_a   1.000
_cell.length_b   1.000
_cell.length_c   1.000
_cell.angle_alpha   90.00
_cell.angle_beta   90.00
_cell.angle_gamma   90.00
#
_symmetry.space_group_name_H-M   'P 1'
#
loop_
_entity.id
_entity.type
_entity.pdbx_description
1 polymer ?
#
loop_
_entity_poly.entity_id
_entity_poly.type
_entity_poly.pdbx_seq_one_letter_code
_entity_poly.pdbx_strand_id
1 'polypeptide(L)' 'MATFAPNPDTDVQLAELDDRVKRAWAAYKEQLSPLQGAEYATAEERCWDELQATLREIESDRAELAVGTR' A
#
# COMPACT_ATOMS: atom_id res chain seq x y z
N MET A 1 -20.32 28.11 0.28
CA MET A 1 -18.96 27.52 0.23
C MET A 1 -18.70 26.93 1.60
N ALA A 2 -18.83 25.61 1.77
CA ALA A 2 -18.45 24.95 3.02
C ALA A 2 -16.98 24.56 2.92
N THR A 3 -16.15 25.13 3.79
CA THR A 3 -14.75 24.75 3.97
C THR A 3 -14.73 23.36 4.59
N PHE A 4 -14.24 22.36 3.85
CA PHE A 4 -13.91 21.05 4.40
C PHE A 4 -12.79 21.26 5.43
N ALA A 5 -13.13 21.22 6.71
CA ALA A 5 -12.10 21.07 7.73
C ALA A 5 -11.52 19.66 7.58
N PRO A 6 -10.19 19.49 7.49
CA PRO A 6 -9.59 18.17 7.50
C PRO A 6 -9.95 17.49 8.84
N ASN A 7 -10.61 16.33 8.76
CA ASN A 7 -10.86 15.51 9.94
C ASN A 7 -9.51 14.92 10.38
N PRO A 8 -9.00 15.23 11.58
CA PRO A 8 -7.70 14.75 12.04
C PRO A 8 -7.64 13.22 12.07
N ASP A 9 -8.76 12.55 12.36
CA ASP A 9 -8.88 11.09 12.31
C ASP A 9 -8.70 10.52 10.90
N THR A 10 -9.17 11.21 9.85
CA THR A 10 -8.97 10.79 8.46
C THR A 10 -7.52 10.99 8.03
N ASP A 11 -6.87 12.09 8.46
CA ASP A 11 -5.46 12.37 8.16
C ASP A 11 -4.52 11.31 8.78
N VAL A 12 -4.79 10.91 10.03
CA VAL A 12 -4.06 9.82 10.70
C VAL A 12 -4.24 8.50 9.95
N GLN A 13 -5.47 8.13 9.58
CA GLN A 13 -5.72 6.88 8.85
C GLN A 13 -5.05 6.88 7.46
N LEU A 14 -5.07 8.01 6.74
CA LEU A 14 -4.36 8.14 5.46
C LEU A 14 -2.84 7.97 5.64
N ALA A 15 -2.26 8.56 6.69
CA ALA A 15 -0.85 8.39 7.01
C ALA A 15 -0.48 6.93 7.34
N GLU A 16 -1.36 6.21 8.04
CA GLU A 16 -1.19 4.77 8.30
C GLU A 16 -1.22 3.93 7.00
N LEU A 17 -2.10 4.29 6.05
CA LEU A 17 -2.15 3.65 4.75
C LEU A 17 -0.91 3.95 3.91
N ASP A 18 -0.38 5.18 3.93
CA ASP A 18 0.92 5.50 3.32
C ASP A 18 2.08 4.70 3.93
N ASP A 19 2.08 4.48 5.24
CA ASP A 19 3.09 3.66 5.90
C ASP A 19 2.97 2.19 5.47
N ARG A 20 1.76 1.66 5.35
CA ARG A 20 1.51 0.31 4.80
C ARG A 20 2.03 0.16 3.38
N VAL A 21 1.84 1.15 2.50
CA VAL A 21 2.42 1.14 1.13
C VAL A 21 3.94 1.02 1.21
N LYS A 22 4.60 1.85 2.04
CA LYS A 22 6.06 1.83 2.19
C LYS A 22 6.56 0.47 2.68
N ARG A 23 5.86 -0.13 3.65
CA ARG A 23 6.19 -1.47 4.17
C ARG A 23 6.02 -2.56 3.13
N ALA A 24 4.94 -2.53 2.33
CA ALA A 24 4.72 -3.50 1.26
C ALA A 24 5.86 -3.46 0.22
N TRP A 25 6.28 -2.24 -0.18
CA TRP A 25 7.43 -2.05 -1.06
C TRP A 25 8.77 -2.46 -0.42
N ALA A 26 8.95 -2.25 0.88
CA ALA A 26 10.13 -2.72 1.60
C ALA A 26 10.19 -4.25 1.58
N ALA A 27 9.10 -4.93 1.94
CA ALA A 27 8.99 -6.38 1.94
C ALA A 27 9.23 -6.99 0.55
N TYR A 28 8.69 -6.39 -0.51
CA TYR A 28 8.97 -6.80 -1.90
C TYR A 28 10.48 -6.78 -2.19
N LYS A 29 11.15 -5.66 -1.87
CA LYS A 29 12.59 -5.51 -2.10
C LYS A 29 13.41 -6.45 -1.21
N GLU A 30 13.04 -6.62 0.05
CA GLU A 30 13.74 -7.50 0.99
C GLU A 30 13.69 -8.96 0.57
N GLN A 31 12.55 -9.42 0.04
CA GLN A 31 12.39 -10.79 -0.46
C GLN A 31 13.22 -11.05 -1.73
N LEU A 32 13.37 -10.05 -2.60
CA LEU A 32 14.10 -10.18 -3.85
C LEU A 32 15.61 -9.88 -3.75
N SER A 33 16.01 -9.03 -2.80
CA SER A 33 17.41 -8.59 -2.61
C SER A 33 18.43 -9.74 -2.50
N PRO A 34 18.16 -10.85 -1.79
CA PRO A 34 19.12 -11.96 -1.72
C PRO A 34 19.09 -12.89 -2.96
N LEU A 35 18.11 -12.75 -3.85
CA LEU A 35 17.87 -13.68 -4.96
C LEU A 35 18.55 -13.22 -6.25
N GLN A 36 19.00 -14.18 -7.05
CA GLN A 36 19.64 -13.92 -8.35
C GLN A 36 19.20 -14.96 -9.39
N GLY A 37 19.35 -14.61 -10.67
CA GLY A 37 19.11 -15.54 -11.78
C GLY A 37 17.69 -16.12 -11.81
N ALA A 38 17.58 -17.44 -11.94
CA ALA A 38 16.29 -18.13 -12.05
C ALA A 38 15.45 -18.07 -10.76
N GLU A 39 16.10 -17.99 -9.59
CA GLU A 39 15.42 -17.85 -8.30
C GLU A 39 14.77 -16.48 -8.17
N TYR A 40 15.47 -15.43 -8.62
CA TYR A 40 14.90 -14.08 -8.72
C TYR A 40 13.69 -14.07 -9.65
N ALA A 41 13.81 -14.60 -10.87
CA ALA A 41 12.71 -14.56 -11.85
C ALA A 41 11.45 -15.29 -11.35
N THR A 42 11.63 -16.42 -10.65
CA THR A 42 10.50 -17.18 -10.09
C THR A 42 9.85 -16.47 -8.91
N ALA A 43 10.66 -15.86 -8.04
CA ALA A 43 10.17 -15.15 -6.87
C ALA A 43 9.56 -13.79 -7.22
N GLU A 44 10.11 -13.09 -8.22
CA GLU A 44 9.67 -11.77 -8.66
C GLU A 44 8.18 -11.80 -9.03
N GLU A 45 7.75 -12.77 -9.83
CA GLU A 45 6.35 -12.86 -10.26
C GLU A 45 5.40 -13.03 -9.06
N ARG A 46 5.77 -13.88 -8.10
CA ARG A 46 4.97 -14.12 -6.88
C ARG A 46 4.96 -12.90 -5.97
N CYS A 47 6.13 -12.37 -5.64
CA CYS A 47 6.26 -11.19 -4.79
C CYS A 47 5.59 -9.96 -5.42
N TRP A 48 5.58 -9.88 -6.76
CA TRP A 48 4.88 -8.83 -7.49
C TRP A 48 3.36 -8.96 -7.36
N ASP A 49 2.80 -10.17 -7.52
CA ASP A 49 1.36 -10.39 -7.34
C ASP A 49 0.91 -10.06 -5.90
N GLU A 50 1.68 -10.48 -4.90
CA GLU A 50 1.42 -10.16 -3.49
C GLU A 50 1.48 -8.65 -3.22
N LEU A 51 2.46 -7.95 -3.79
CA LEU A 51 2.56 -6.50 -3.71
C LEU A 51 1.33 -5.83 -4.34
N GLN A 52 0.96 -6.25 -5.54
CA GLN A 52 -0.19 -5.69 -6.25
C GLN A 52 -1.50 -5.94 -5.50
N ALA A 53 -1.70 -7.12 -4.93
CA ALA A 53 -2.86 -7.43 -4.09
C ALA A 53 -2.93 -6.49 -2.87
N THR A 54 -1.82 -6.36 -2.14
CA THR A 54 -1.72 -5.47 -0.97
C THR A 54 -2.00 -4.01 -1.34
N LEU A 55 -1.47 -3.53 -2.47
CA LEU A 55 -1.70 -2.15 -2.92
C LEU A 55 -3.17 -1.90 -3.30
N ARG A 56 -3.86 -2.87 -3.90
CA ARG A 56 -5.30 -2.76 -4.20
C ARG A 56 -6.17 -2.72 -2.94
N GLU A 57 -5.81 -3.49 -1.91
CA GLU A 57 -6.49 -3.42 -0.62
C GLU A 57 -6.31 -2.04 0.01
N ILE A 58 -5.09 -1.49 -0.01
CA ILE A 58 -4.81 -0.15 0.50
C ILE A 58 -5.59 0.92 -0.29
N GLU A 59 -5.65 0.81 -1.62
CA GLU A 59 -6.41 1.73 -2.46
C GLU A 59 -7.91 1.67 -2.16
N SER A 60 -8.44 0.47 -1.91
CA SER A 60 -9.84 0.29 -1.51
C SER A 60 -10.12 0.96 -0.16
N ASP A 61 -9.26 0.76 0.83
CA ASP A 61 -9.39 1.38 2.16
C ASP A 61 -9.32 2.92 2.08
N ARG A 62 -8.42 3.46 1.24
CA ARG A 62 -8.37 4.90 0.93
C ARG A 62 -9.67 5.41 0.31
N ALA A 63 -10.27 4.65 -0.61
CA ALA A 63 -11.53 5.02 -1.24
C ALA A 63 -12.68 5.00 -0.23
N GLU A 64 -12.71 4.04 0.69
CA GLU A 64 -13.71 3.99 1.77
C GLU A 64 -13.59 5.20 2.71
N LEU A 65 -12.38 5.60 3.09
CA LEU A 65 -12.15 6.81 3.89
C LEU A 65 -12.58 8.08 3.16
N ALA A 66 -12.33 8.17 1.85
CA ALA A 66 -12.76 9.30 1.03
C ALA A 66 -14.29 9.39 0.91
N VAL A 67 -14.99 8.25 0.86
CA VAL A 67 -16.46 8.19 0.78
C VAL A 67 -17.11 8.43 2.15
N GLY A 68 -16.53 7.91 3.24
CA GLY A 68 -17.01 8.09 4.61
C GLY A 68 -16.83 9.51 5.17
N THR A 69 -16.11 10.38 4.46
CA THR A 69 -15.95 11.81 4.78
C THR A 69 -17.04 12.70 4.14
N ARG A 70 -18.11 12.10 3.58
CA ARG A 70 -19.24 12.81 2.95
C ARG A 70 -20.46 12.87 3.85
#